data_AF-A0A1N6FF53-F1
#
_entry.id   AF-A0A1N6FF53-F1
#
_cell.length_a   1.000
_cell.length_b   1.000
_cell.length_c   1.000
_cell.angle_alpha   90.00
_cell.angle_beta   90.00
_cell.angle_gamma   90.00
#
_symmetry.space_group_name_H-M   'P 1'
#
loop_
_entity.id
_entity.type
_entity.pdbx_description
1 polymer ?
#
loop_
_entity_poly.entity_id
_entity_poly.type
_entity_poly.pdbx_seq_one_letter_code
_entity_poly.pdbx_strand_id
1 'polypeptide(L)'
;MESPHDDSRSVDELISAALSEPDEDLAWNAIWVLRWRGIREVFDRASGLCRSYCPVERKLGAAILGQLGIPNRSFPKSCLEILLSMLEAEQDRSVISSILYAYVPHISPAISRNFHLLLFLAYADVLAPATRSFHDLRH
;
A
#
# COMPACT_ATOMS: atom_id res chain seq x y z
N MET A 1 -14.48 -0.78 -18.66
CA MET A 1 -13.50 -1.44 -17.78
C MET A 1 -13.80 -2.92 -17.84
N GLU A 2 -12.91 -3.72 -18.44
CA GLU A 2 -13.06 -5.18 -18.45
C GLU A 2 -13.13 -5.71 -17.01
N SER A 3 -13.91 -6.76 -16.81
CA SER A 3 -14.01 -7.44 -15.54
C SER A 3 -12.61 -7.93 -15.13
N PRO A 4 -12.17 -7.75 -13.86
CA PRO A 4 -10.87 -8.27 -13.40
C PRO A 4 -10.69 -9.78 -13.62
N HIS A 5 -11.79 -10.50 -13.85
CA HIS A 5 -11.83 -11.93 -14.16
C HIS A 5 -11.34 -12.28 -15.57
N ASP A 6 -11.46 -11.36 -16.53
CA ASP A 6 -11.19 -11.61 -17.95
C ASP A 6 -9.83 -11.07 -18.40
N ASP A 7 -9.08 -10.45 -17.49
CA ASP A 7 -7.74 -9.96 -17.76
C ASP A 7 -6.79 -11.13 -18.05
N SER A 8 -6.25 -11.16 -19.26
CA SER A 8 -5.40 -12.24 -19.76
C SER A 8 -3.92 -12.14 -19.36
N ARG A 9 -3.50 -11.01 -18.77
CA ARG A 9 -2.10 -10.79 -18.36
C ARG A 9 -1.71 -11.77 -17.27
N SER A 10 -0.50 -12.29 -17.31
CA SER A 10 0.10 -13.08 -16.24
C SER A 10 0.29 -12.25 -14.96
N VAL A 11 0.56 -12.92 -13.82
CA VAL A 11 0.88 -12.22 -12.56
C VAL A 11 2.10 -11.32 -12.72
N ASP A 12 3.12 -11.78 -13.44
CA ASP A 12 4.35 -11.01 -13.66
C ASP A 12 4.11 -9.79 -14.54
N GLU A 13 3.34 -9.91 -15.63
CA GLU A 13 2.98 -8.76 -16.48
C GLU A 13 2.19 -7.71 -15.71
N LEU A 14 1.28 -8.13 -14.83
CA LEU A 14 0.54 -7.21 -13.96
C LEU A 14 1.45 -6.52 -12.94
N ILE A 15 2.42 -7.23 -12.37
CA ILE A 15 3.41 -6.63 -11.45
C ILE A 15 4.30 -5.64 -12.20
N SER A 16 4.79 -5.99 -13.38
CA SER A 16 5.58 -5.10 -14.22
C SER A 16 4.80 -3.84 -14.60
N ALA A 17 3.54 -3.99 -15.01
CA ALA A 17 2.65 -2.86 -15.29
C ALA A 17 2.48 -1.98 -14.04
N ALA A 18 2.20 -2.57 -12.88
CA ALA A 18 2.05 -1.82 -11.64
C ALA A 18 3.31 -1.05 -11.19
N LEU A 19 4.51 -1.49 -11.62
CA LEU A 19 5.78 -0.83 -11.29
C LEU A 19 6.23 0.21 -12.31
N SER A 20 5.91 0.00 -13.59
CA SER A 20 6.56 0.71 -14.70
C SER A 20 5.62 1.55 -15.55
N GLU A 21 4.30 1.37 -15.41
CA GLU A 21 3.32 2.10 -16.20
C GLU A 21 3.24 3.57 -15.74
N PRO A 22 3.52 4.55 -16.63
CA PRO A 22 3.41 5.97 -16.29
C PRO A 22 1.96 6.44 -16.10
N ASP A 23 0.99 5.78 -16.73
CA ASP A 23 -0.41 6.06 -16.51
C ASP A 23 -0.87 5.47 -15.17
N GLU A 24 -1.17 6.34 -14.22
CA GLU A 24 -1.56 5.94 -12.86
C GLU A 24 -2.84 5.07 -12.83
N ASP A 25 -3.79 5.30 -13.74
CA ASP A 25 -5.03 4.52 -13.80
C ASP A 25 -4.76 3.10 -14.30
N LEU A 26 -3.88 2.95 -15.29
CA LEU A 26 -3.46 1.65 -15.80
C LEU A 26 -2.60 0.88 -14.79
N ALA A 27 -1.69 1.56 -14.10
CA ALA A 27 -0.93 0.99 -12.99
C ALA A 27 -1.88 0.51 -11.87
N TRP A 28 -2.85 1.35 -11.49
CA TRP A 28 -3.81 1.02 -10.44
C TRP A 28 -4.76 -0.11 -10.84
N ASN A 29 -5.15 -0.18 -12.12
CA ASN A 29 -5.90 -1.29 -12.68
C ASN A 29 -5.15 -2.62 -12.53
N ALA A 30 -3.85 -2.67 -12.83
CA ALA A 30 -3.06 -3.89 -12.65
C ALA A 30 -3.04 -4.36 -11.19
N ILE A 31 -2.88 -3.43 -10.23
CA ILE A 31 -2.93 -3.73 -8.79
C ILE A 31 -4.34 -4.20 -8.40
N TRP A 32 -5.39 -3.64 -8.99
CA TRP A 32 -6.78 -4.07 -8.75
C TRP A 32 -7.01 -5.52 -9.20
N VAL A 33 -6.55 -5.88 -10.40
CA VAL A 33 -6.63 -7.26 -10.92
C VAL A 33 -5.86 -8.23 -10.02
N LEU A 34 -4.64 -7.89 -9.60
CA LEU A 34 -3.85 -8.72 -8.67
C LEU A 34 -4.59 -8.96 -7.35
N ARG A 35 -5.12 -7.89 -6.75
CA ARG A 35 -5.90 -7.96 -5.50
C ARG A 35 -7.14 -8.84 -5.66
N TRP A 36 -7.84 -8.74 -6.78
CA TRP A 36 -9.04 -9.53 -7.03
C TRP A 36 -8.74 -11.01 -7.26
N ARG A 37 -7.67 -11.35 -7.99
CA ARG A 37 -7.28 -12.74 -8.27
C ARG A 37 -7.09 -13.55 -6.99
N GLY A 38 -6.43 -12.98 -5.97
CA GLY A 38 -6.39 -13.59 -4.64
C GLY A 38 -5.76 -15.00 -4.57
N ILE A 39 -5.00 -15.41 -5.59
CA ILE A 39 -4.39 -16.74 -5.68
C ILE A 39 -3.04 -16.79 -4.97
N ARG A 40 -2.57 -18.01 -4.70
CA ARG A 40 -1.28 -18.27 -4.03
C ARG A 40 -0.08 -17.63 -4.74
N GLU A 41 -0.07 -17.67 -6.08
CA GLU A 41 1.00 -17.06 -6.87
C GLU A 41 1.12 -15.55 -6.62
N VAL A 42 0.00 -14.82 -6.57
CA VAL A 42 -0.01 -13.38 -6.26
C VAL A 42 0.48 -13.13 -4.84
N PHE A 43 0.07 -13.97 -3.88
CA PHE A 43 0.55 -13.90 -2.50
C PHE A 43 2.08 -14.07 -2.43
N ASP A 44 2.63 -15.11 -3.07
CA ASP A 44 4.05 -15.42 -3.01
C ASP A 44 4.88 -14.31 -3.68
N ARG A 45 4.44 -13.81 -4.85
CA ARG A 45 5.08 -12.68 -5.54
C ARG A 45 5.04 -11.40 -4.71
N ALA A 46 3.88 -11.01 -4.19
CA ALA A 46 3.74 -9.80 -3.37
C ALA A 46 4.55 -9.89 -2.06
N SER A 47 4.62 -11.08 -1.45
CA SER A 47 5.47 -11.35 -0.29
C SER A 47 6.96 -11.17 -0.61
N GLY A 48 7.38 -11.55 -1.83
CA GLY A 48 8.73 -11.29 -2.32
C GLY A 48 9.01 -9.79 -2.47
N LEU A 49 8.08 -9.04 -3.07
CA LEU A 49 8.19 -7.58 -3.23
C LEU A 49 8.34 -6.86 -1.89
N CYS A 50 7.62 -7.29 -0.85
CA CYS A 50 7.75 -6.76 0.52
C CYS A 50 9.16 -6.86 1.12
N ARG A 51 10.02 -7.77 0.60
CA ARG A 51 11.41 -7.97 1.06
C ARG A 51 12.44 -7.33 0.15
N SER A 52 12.01 -6.61 -0.88
CA SER A 52 12.92 -5.96 -1.84
C SER A 52 13.72 -4.84 -1.20
N TYR A 53 14.93 -4.60 -1.71
CA TYR A 53 15.71 -3.40 -1.39
C TYR A 53 15.09 -2.13 -1.97
N CYS A 54 14.24 -2.23 -3.00
CA CYS A 54 13.56 -1.10 -3.62
C CYS A 54 12.29 -0.70 -2.84
N PRO A 55 12.19 0.54 -2.32
CA PRO A 55 10.99 0.99 -1.63
C PRO A 55 9.72 0.96 -2.49
N VAL A 56 9.85 1.21 -3.80
CA VAL A 56 8.71 1.16 -4.74
C VAL A 56 8.11 -0.25 -4.81
N GLU A 57 8.96 -1.27 -4.88
CA GLU A 57 8.53 -2.66 -4.86
C GLU A 57 7.89 -3.04 -3.52
N ARG A 58 8.50 -2.64 -2.40
CA ARG A 58 7.92 -2.89 -1.07
C ARG A 58 6.55 -2.24 -0.91
N LYS A 59 6.40 -1.00 -1.38
CA LYS A 59 5.12 -0.27 -1.40
C LYS A 59 4.05 -1.03 -2.19
N LEU A 60 4.40 -1.54 -3.38
CA LEU A 60 3.51 -2.34 -4.21
C LEU A 60 3.11 -3.66 -3.52
N GLY A 61 4.08 -4.38 -2.96
CA GLY A 61 3.83 -5.61 -2.20
C GLY A 61 2.81 -5.39 -1.08
N ALA A 62 3.00 -4.33 -0.29
CA ALA A 62 2.06 -3.95 0.77
C ALA A 62 0.66 -3.62 0.23
N ALA A 63 0.57 -2.88 -0.88
CA ALA A 63 -0.71 -2.51 -1.50
C ALA A 63 -1.49 -3.74 -2.01
N ILE A 64 -0.80 -4.75 -2.55
CA ILE A 64 -1.41 -6.01 -2.99
C ILE A 64 -1.87 -6.83 -1.79
N LEU A 65 -0.98 -7.09 -0.81
CA LEU A 65 -1.29 -7.93 0.34
C LEU A 65 -2.43 -7.36 1.20
N GLY A 66 -2.50 -6.04 1.35
CA GLY A 66 -3.53 -5.34 2.12
C GLY A 66 -4.96 -5.55 1.63
N GLN A 67 -5.12 -5.97 0.38
CA GLN A 67 -6.43 -6.19 -0.25
C GLN A 67 -6.49 -7.47 -1.07
N LEU A 68 -5.63 -8.45 -0.77
CA LEU A 68 -5.58 -9.68 -1.52
C LEU A 68 -6.85 -10.52 -1.31
N GLY A 69 -7.44 -11.00 -2.42
CA GLY A 69 -8.63 -11.85 -2.47
C GLY A 69 -9.93 -11.16 -2.11
N ILE A 70 -10.00 -9.84 -2.19
CA ILE A 70 -11.26 -9.11 -2.04
C ILE A 70 -12.37 -9.67 -2.95
N PRO A 71 -13.64 -9.68 -2.50
CA PRO A 71 -14.10 -9.17 -1.21
C PRO A 71 -13.84 -10.13 -0.04
N ASN A 72 -13.68 -11.44 -0.29
CA ASN A 72 -13.65 -12.48 0.75
C ASN A 72 -12.32 -12.59 1.52
N ARG A 73 -11.26 -11.96 0.97
CA ARG A 73 -9.87 -11.99 1.41
C ARG A 73 -9.20 -13.37 1.32
N SER A 74 -8.01 -13.40 0.73
CA SER A 74 -7.16 -14.59 0.64
C SER A 74 -5.98 -14.46 1.58
N PHE A 75 -5.67 -15.54 2.31
CA PHE A 75 -4.54 -15.62 3.25
C PHE A 75 -4.50 -14.50 4.31
N PRO A 76 -5.62 -14.07 4.92
CA PRO A 76 -5.68 -12.83 5.69
C PRO A 76 -4.70 -12.79 6.88
N LYS A 77 -4.46 -13.92 7.56
CA LYS A 77 -3.48 -14.00 8.66
C LYS A 77 -2.05 -13.81 8.17
N SER A 78 -1.66 -14.53 7.11
CA SER A 78 -0.31 -14.44 6.54
C SER A 78 -0.02 -13.08 5.92
N CYS A 79 -1.00 -12.46 5.24
CA CYS A 79 -0.86 -11.08 4.77
C CYS A 79 -0.62 -10.11 5.94
N LEU A 80 -1.39 -10.25 7.03
CA LEU A 80 -1.28 -9.39 8.20
C LEU A 80 0.08 -9.53 8.90
N GLU A 81 0.56 -10.75 9.10
CA GLU A 81 1.87 -11.04 9.70
C GLU A 81 3.01 -10.37 8.93
N ILE A 82 2.97 -10.44 7.58
CA ILE A 82 3.98 -9.79 6.73
C ILE A 82 3.90 -8.27 6.87
N LEU A 83 2.71 -7.69 6.80
CA LEU A 83 2.52 -6.23 6.90
C LEU A 83 2.96 -5.69 8.26
N LEU A 84 2.69 -6.41 9.35
CA LEU A 84 3.15 -6.03 10.70
C LEU A 84 4.68 -6.12 10.81
N SER A 85 5.29 -7.19 10.28
CA SER A 85 6.74 -7.32 10.25
C SER A 85 7.41 -6.22 9.43
N MET A 86 6.81 -5.77 8.32
CA MET A 86 7.31 -4.61 7.59
C MET A 86 7.26 -3.34 8.45
N LEU A 87 6.16 -3.10 9.17
CA LEU A 87 5.97 -1.89 9.98
C LEU A 87 7.01 -1.76 11.12
N GLU A 88 7.51 -2.88 11.64
CA GLU A 88 8.55 -2.89 12.68
C GLU A 88 9.92 -2.40 12.20
N ALA A 89 10.24 -2.58 10.91
CA ALA A 89 11.57 -2.33 10.37
C ALA A 89 11.62 -1.21 9.30
N GLU A 90 10.50 -0.92 8.63
CA GLU A 90 10.45 0.00 7.50
C GLU A 90 10.79 1.44 7.93
N GLN A 91 11.55 2.13 7.09
CA GLN A 91 11.96 3.52 7.29
C GLN A 91 11.43 4.45 6.19
N ASP A 92 11.07 3.89 5.04
CA ASP A 92 10.51 4.66 3.94
C ASP A 92 9.07 5.09 4.25
N ARG A 93 8.86 6.40 4.33
CA ARG A 93 7.55 6.98 4.67
C ARG A 93 6.45 6.56 3.70
N SER A 94 6.75 6.43 2.40
CA SER A 94 5.75 6.08 1.40
C SER A 94 5.32 4.61 1.52
N VAL A 95 6.24 3.73 1.92
CA VAL A 95 5.94 2.33 2.22
C VAL A 95 5.12 2.22 3.49
N ILE A 96 5.51 2.93 4.56
CA ILE A 96 4.74 2.97 5.83
C ILE A 96 3.30 3.42 5.57
N SER A 97 3.10 4.51 4.81
CA SER A 97 1.75 4.97 4.45
C SER A 97 0.96 3.88 3.72
N SER A 98 1.58 3.17 2.76
CA SER A 98 0.95 2.06 2.04
C SER A 98 0.53 0.92 2.98
N ILE A 99 1.41 0.52 3.91
CA ILE A 99 1.13 -0.51 4.92
C ILE A 99 -0.05 -0.09 5.81
N LEU A 100 -0.09 1.16 6.26
CA LEU A 100 -1.19 1.67 7.08
C LEU A 100 -2.52 1.69 6.31
N TYR A 101 -2.52 2.11 5.05
CA TYR A 101 -3.71 2.03 4.18
C TYR A 101 -4.17 0.58 3.96
N ALA A 102 -3.22 -0.34 3.76
CA ALA A 102 -3.46 -1.78 3.67
C ALA A 102 -4.07 -2.36 4.95
N TYR A 103 -3.80 -1.76 6.11
CA TYR A 103 -4.29 -2.20 7.42
C TYR A 103 -5.72 -1.72 7.74
N VAL A 104 -6.18 -0.60 7.15
CA VAL A 104 -7.52 -0.02 7.38
C VAL A 104 -8.67 -1.06 7.25
N PRO A 105 -8.69 -1.95 6.25
CA PRO A 105 -9.75 -2.96 6.12
C PRO A 105 -9.74 -4.04 7.22
N HIS A 106 -8.64 -4.20 7.95
CA HIS A 106 -8.50 -5.16 9.05
C HIS A 106 -8.92 -4.58 10.40
N ILE A 107 -9.12 -3.26 10.47
CA ILE A 107 -9.62 -2.56 11.64
C ILE A 107 -11.16 -2.66 11.65
N SER A 108 -11.74 -2.98 12.81
CA SER A 108 -13.21 -3.00 13.02
C SER A 108 -13.90 -1.75 12.42
N PRO A 109 -15.09 -1.88 11.79
CA PRO A 109 -15.86 -0.75 11.26
C PRO A 109 -16.09 0.37 12.28
N ALA A 110 -16.11 0.03 13.58
CA ALA A 110 -16.29 0.99 14.67
C ALA A 110 -15.11 1.96 14.86
N ILE A 111 -13.89 1.57 14.49
CA ILE A 111 -12.66 2.38 14.63
C ILE A 111 -12.37 3.17 13.35
N SER A 112 -12.81 2.66 12.19
CA SER A 112 -12.67 3.29 10.87
C SER A 112 -13.18 4.74 10.82
N ARG A 113 -14.20 5.09 11.61
CA ARG A 113 -14.83 6.42 11.58
C ARG A 113 -13.93 7.53 12.16
N ASN A 114 -12.98 7.20 13.02
CA ASN A 114 -12.02 8.15 13.60
C ASN A 114 -10.61 8.03 12.99
N PHE A 115 -10.36 7.04 12.13
CA PHE A 115 -9.03 6.78 11.58
C PHE A 115 -8.61 7.79 10.50
N HIS A 116 -9.57 8.39 9.78
CA HIS A 116 -9.29 9.52 8.90
C HIS A 116 -8.69 10.72 9.66
N LEU A 117 -9.09 10.94 10.92
CA LEU A 117 -8.51 11.97 11.78
C LEU A 117 -7.10 11.58 12.25
N LEU A 118 -6.82 10.30 12.49
CA LEU A 118 -5.47 9.82 12.79
C LEU A 118 -4.53 9.94 11.59
N LEU A 119 -5.02 9.69 10.36
CA LEU A 119 -4.28 9.98 9.14
C LEU A 119 -4.05 11.48 8.95
N PHE A 120 -5.05 12.32 9.24
CA PHE A 120 -4.90 13.78 9.21
C PHE A 120 -3.85 14.27 10.21
N LEU A 121 -3.78 13.67 11.41
CA LEU A 121 -2.75 13.98 12.40
C LEU A 121 -1.36 13.45 12.00
N ALA A 122 -1.27 12.25 11.42
CA ALA A 122 -0.01 11.71 10.90
C ALA A 122 0.53 12.49 9.68
N TYR A 123 -0.36 13.15 8.93
CA TYR A 123 0.00 14.06 7.82
C TYR A 123 0.19 15.52 8.24
N ALA A 124 -0.36 15.96 9.38
CA ALA A 124 -0.21 17.34 9.87
C ALA A 124 1.26 17.68 10.19
N ASP A 125 2.03 16.71 10.69
CA ASP A 125 3.47 16.89 10.94
C ASP A 125 4.32 16.90 9.65
N VAL A 126 3.79 16.41 8.53
CA VAL A 126 4.48 16.37 7.22
C VAL A 126 4.23 17.65 6.42
N LEU A 127 3.14 18.37 6.69
CA LEU A 127 2.75 19.63 6.02
C LEU A 127 3.02 20.90 6.84
N ALA A 128 3.73 20.81 7.97
CA ALA A 128 4.25 21.98 8.66
C ALA A 128 5.65 22.35 8.12
N PRO A 129 5.78 23.20 7.09
CA PRO A 129 7.06 23.82 6.81
C PRO A 129 7.42 24.73 7.99
N ALA A 130 8.65 24.56 8.45
CA ALA A 130 9.35 25.38 9.43
C ALA A 130 8.88 26.85 9.48
N THR A 131 8.09 27.21 10.48
CA THR A 131 8.12 28.57 11.03
C THR A 131 9.33 28.67 11.97
N ARG A 132 10.55 28.57 11.41
CA ARG A 132 11.75 29.04 12.10
C ARG A 132 11.76 30.57 12.00
N SER A 133 11.55 31.18 13.16
CA SER A 133 11.96 32.53 13.59
C SER A 133 12.19 33.59 12.50
N PHE A 134 11.21 34.48 12.33
CA PHE A 134 11.44 35.86 11.88
C PHE A 134 11.41 36.80 13.09
N HIS A 135 12.30 36.59 14.05
CA HIS A 135 12.57 37.56 15.10
C HIS A 135 14.06 37.63 15.42
N ASP A 136 14.86 37.92 14.40
CA ASP A 136 16.20 38.48 14.52
C ASP A 136 16.62 38.93 13.13
N LEU A 137 16.35 40.21 12.81
CA LEU A 137 16.99 41.06 11.79
C LEU A 137 16.14 42.34 11.63
N ARG A 138 16.10 43.14 12.69
CA ARG A 138 15.95 44.60 12.60
C ARG A 138 16.97 45.22 13.55
N HIS A 139 18.19 45.37 13.03
CA HIS A 139 19.02 46.52 13.33
C HIS A 139 18.72 47.60 12.30
#